data_AF-A0A229H5U6-F1
#
_entry.id   AF-A0A229H5U6-F1
#
_cell.length_a   1.000
_cell.length_b   1.000
_cell.length_c   1.000
_cell.angle_alpha   90.00
_cell.angle_beta   90.00
_cell.angle_gamma   90.00
#
_symmetry.space_group_name_H-M   'P 1'
#
loop_
_entity.id
_entity.type
_entity.pdbx_description
1 polymer ?
#
loop_
_entity_poly.entity_id
_entity_poly.type
_entity_poly.pdbx_seq_one_letter_code
_entity_poly.pdbx_strand_id
1 'polypeptide(L)'
;MGMSSFWLVGALGEVAVAELAPLAVPAIEATAARSAAVGTWSRWERDAARGGGAVPVWREDGVYNTEDALRLSNLVDDSAFDAMDSSGKLHIMDWWDRLDTDTVQPFFESVRKDNPVAALFHGLGPERAALLPGWAGDAVFPADEVRRRLPAAEAALAVSGAERERALARIDDWPGEKEAEALLDGPLRVWRETAEAGLGLLASRIWH
;
A
#
# COMPACT_ATOMS: atom_id res chain seq x y z
N MET A 1 -20.57 -13.38 5.06
CA MET A 1 -20.27 -12.15 4.28
C MET A 1 -18.83 -12.24 3.83
N GLY A 2 -18.45 -11.67 2.67
CA GLY A 2 -17.05 -11.68 2.25
C GLY A 2 -16.38 -10.44 2.78
N MET A 3 -15.21 -10.58 3.43
CA MET A 3 -14.43 -9.45 3.92
C MET A 3 -13.97 -8.58 2.75
N SER A 4 -13.93 -7.27 2.97
CA SER A 4 -13.32 -6.31 2.08
C SER A 4 -12.04 -5.81 2.74
N SER A 5 -11.04 -5.49 1.94
CA SER A 5 -9.93 -4.72 2.45
C SER A 5 -9.98 -3.31 1.91
N PHE A 6 -9.35 -2.41 2.66
CA PHE A 6 -9.28 -1.00 2.36
C PHE A 6 -7.83 -0.57 2.36
N TRP A 7 -7.51 0.41 1.51
CA TRP A 7 -6.26 1.14 1.60
C TRP A 7 -6.55 2.63 1.60
N LEU A 8 -6.11 3.29 2.67
CA LEU A 8 -6.24 4.72 2.84
C LEU A 8 -4.86 5.38 2.86
N VAL A 9 -4.73 6.51 2.18
CA VAL A 9 -3.59 7.42 2.29
C VAL A 9 -4.13 8.83 2.53
N GLY A 10 -3.71 9.49 3.61
CA GLY A 10 -4.21 10.82 3.97
C GLY A 10 -3.22 11.62 4.81
N ALA A 11 -3.49 12.92 4.91
CA ALA A 11 -2.69 13.84 5.72
C ALA A 11 -3.15 13.84 7.18
N LEU A 12 -2.21 13.98 8.10
CA LEU A 12 -2.45 14.15 9.53
C LEU A 12 -1.76 15.42 10.03
N GLY A 13 -2.43 16.14 10.92
CA GLY A 13 -1.83 17.23 11.67
C GLY A 13 -0.73 16.74 12.63
N GLU A 14 0.17 17.64 13.03
CA GLU A 14 1.33 17.35 13.87
C GLU A 14 0.97 16.62 15.18
N VAL A 15 -0.10 17.05 15.86
CA VAL A 15 -0.56 16.43 17.11
C VAL A 15 -1.00 14.99 16.90
N ALA A 16 -1.75 14.72 15.83
CA ALA A 16 -2.20 13.37 15.52
C ALA A 16 -1.03 12.45 15.18
N VAL A 17 -0.06 12.92 14.39
CA VAL A 17 1.15 12.13 14.10
C VAL A 17 1.99 11.90 15.35
N ALA A 18 2.16 12.89 16.22
CA ALA A 18 2.92 12.76 17.45
C ALA A 18 2.32 11.71 18.41
N GLU A 19 1.01 11.52 18.38
CA GLU A 19 0.31 10.49 19.14
C GLU A 19 0.36 9.10 18.46
N LEU A 20 0.19 9.03 17.14
CA LEU A 20 0.13 7.77 16.38
C LEU A 20 1.51 7.14 16.17
N ALA A 21 2.49 7.94 15.79
CA ALA A 21 3.80 7.45 15.33
C ALA A 21 4.52 6.57 16.37
N PRO A 22 4.52 6.88 17.69
CA PRO A 22 5.16 6.04 18.71
C PRO A 22 4.56 4.63 18.82
N LEU A 23 3.32 4.42 18.37
CA LEU A 23 2.65 3.12 18.37
C LEU A 23 2.81 2.41 17.03
N ALA A 24 2.50 3.13 15.95
CA ALA A 24 2.41 2.55 14.61
C ALA A 24 3.78 2.27 13.98
N VAL A 25 4.74 3.20 14.09
CA VAL A 25 6.05 3.05 13.42
C VAL A 25 6.79 1.81 13.91
N PRO A 26 6.94 1.55 15.22
CA PRO A 26 7.59 0.32 15.69
C PRO A 26 6.85 -0.96 15.26
N ALA A 27 5.52 -0.91 15.16
CA ALA A 27 4.73 -2.06 14.71
C ALA A 27 4.95 -2.36 13.22
N ILE A 28 4.95 -1.33 12.37
CA ILE A 28 5.25 -1.42 10.94
C ILE A 28 6.67 -1.97 10.72
N GLU A 29 7.66 -1.41 11.41
CA GLU A 29 9.05 -1.87 11.34
C GLU A 29 9.20 -3.32 11.83
N ALA A 30 8.52 -3.68 12.92
CA ALA A 30 8.54 -5.04 13.45
C ALA A 30 7.92 -6.05 12.47
N THR A 31 6.86 -5.66 11.74
CA THR A 31 6.26 -6.47 10.67
C THR A 31 7.23 -6.64 9.51
N ALA A 32 7.82 -5.55 9.02
CA ALA A 32 8.81 -5.58 7.94
C ALA A 32 10.05 -6.43 8.26
N ALA A 33 10.49 -6.42 9.51
CA ALA A 33 11.67 -7.15 9.97
C ALA A 33 11.44 -8.65 10.21
N ARG A 34 10.19 -9.16 10.16
CA ARG A 34 9.92 -10.59 10.39
C ARG A 34 10.61 -11.42 9.31
N SER A 35 11.27 -12.50 9.70
CA SER A 35 11.91 -13.42 8.75
C SER A 35 10.92 -14.00 7.74
N ALA A 36 9.65 -14.17 8.14
CA ALA A 36 8.57 -14.57 7.24
C ALA A 36 8.29 -13.49 6.18
N ALA A 37 8.16 -12.22 6.57
CA ALA A 37 7.92 -11.10 5.66
C ALA A 37 9.06 -10.94 4.65
N VAL A 38 10.31 -10.94 5.12
CA VAL A 38 11.52 -10.93 4.26
C VAL A 38 11.52 -12.13 3.32
N GLY A 39 11.21 -13.33 3.82
CA GLY A 39 11.15 -14.54 3.02
C GLY A 39 10.07 -14.50 1.94
N THR A 40 8.91 -13.92 2.24
CA THR A 40 7.81 -13.74 1.28
C THR A 40 8.17 -12.70 0.21
N TRP A 41 8.77 -11.58 0.60
CA TRP A 41 9.26 -10.56 -0.34
C TRP A 41 10.27 -11.15 -1.33
N SER A 42 11.32 -11.82 -0.83
CA SER A 42 12.32 -12.44 -1.71
C SER A 42 11.74 -13.55 -2.60
N ARG A 43 10.65 -14.21 -2.19
CA ARG A 43 9.93 -15.16 -3.06
C ARG A 43 9.20 -14.42 -4.16
N TRP A 44 8.46 -13.36 -3.83
CA TRP A 44 7.76 -12.54 -4.80
C TRP A 44 8.70 -11.96 -5.86
N GLU A 45 9.89 -11.48 -5.46
CA GLU A 45 10.93 -11.02 -6.40
C GLU A 45 11.28 -12.08 -7.46
N ARG A 46 11.48 -13.33 -7.03
CA ARG A 46 11.79 -14.44 -7.94
C ARG A 46 10.60 -14.82 -8.80
N ASP A 47 9.39 -14.77 -8.26
CA ASP A 47 8.16 -15.11 -8.97
C ASP A 47 7.88 -14.07 -10.07
N ALA A 48 7.97 -12.79 -9.73
CA ALA A 48 7.83 -11.68 -10.67
C ALA A 48 8.92 -11.71 -11.76
N ALA A 49 10.17 -12.00 -11.41
CA ALA A 49 11.25 -12.13 -12.39
C ALA A 49 10.96 -13.22 -13.42
N ARG A 50 10.39 -14.36 -13.00
CA ARG A 50 9.99 -15.46 -13.90
C ARG A 50 8.81 -15.06 -14.82
N GLY A 51 7.92 -14.18 -14.36
CA GLY A 51 6.78 -13.68 -15.13
C GLY A 51 7.03 -12.36 -15.86
N GLY A 52 8.28 -11.93 -16.06
CA GLY A 52 8.59 -10.71 -16.82
C GLY A 52 8.30 -9.40 -16.07
N GLY A 53 8.46 -9.43 -14.75
CA GLY A 53 8.25 -8.29 -13.84
C GLY A 53 6.93 -8.30 -13.09
N ALA A 54 6.09 -9.32 -13.28
CA ALA A 54 4.83 -9.51 -12.57
C ALA A 54 4.54 -11.00 -12.37
N VAL A 55 3.68 -11.35 -11.41
CA VAL A 55 3.28 -12.75 -11.14
C VAL A 55 2.09 -13.15 -12.02
N PRO A 56 1.97 -14.40 -12.51
CA PRO A 56 0.77 -14.81 -13.25
C PRO A 56 -0.46 -14.73 -12.34
N VAL A 57 -1.53 -14.07 -12.76
CA VAL A 57 -2.76 -13.89 -11.95
C VAL A 57 -3.80 -14.97 -12.27
N TRP A 58 -3.84 -15.39 -13.53
CA TRP A 58 -4.78 -16.37 -14.07
C TRP A 58 -4.10 -17.69 -14.36
N ARG A 59 -4.83 -18.78 -14.08
CA ARG A 59 -4.46 -20.13 -14.52
C ARG A 59 -4.87 -20.35 -15.98
N GLU A 60 -4.33 -21.39 -16.62
CA GLU A 60 -4.68 -21.76 -18.00
C GLU A 60 -6.17 -22.07 -18.20
N ASP A 61 -6.85 -22.52 -17.14
CA ASP A 61 -8.28 -22.81 -17.12
C ASP A 61 -9.16 -21.56 -16.88
N GLY A 62 -8.56 -20.37 -16.81
CA GLY A 62 -9.26 -19.10 -16.58
C GLY A 62 -9.68 -18.87 -15.13
N VAL A 63 -9.26 -19.74 -14.19
CA VAL A 63 -9.54 -19.57 -12.76
C VAL A 63 -8.52 -18.60 -12.16
N TYR A 64 -9.01 -17.54 -11.51
CA TYR A 64 -8.19 -16.69 -10.65
C TYR A 64 -7.52 -17.53 -9.56
N ASN A 65 -6.37 -17.08 -9.05
CA ASN A 65 -5.70 -17.60 -7.84
C ASN A 65 -4.57 -18.60 -8.15
N THR A 66 -3.57 -18.17 -8.92
CA THR A 66 -2.29 -18.89 -8.95
C THR A 66 -1.63 -18.86 -7.57
N GLU A 67 -0.72 -19.80 -7.30
CA GLU A 67 0.04 -19.76 -6.05
C GLU A 67 0.92 -18.52 -5.95
N ASP A 68 1.38 -17.97 -7.07
CA ASP A 68 2.25 -16.80 -7.12
C ASP A 68 1.46 -15.53 -6.75
N ALA A 69 0.23 -15.38 -7.27
CA ALA A 69 -0.69 -14.30 -6.90
C ALA A 69 -1.09 -14.38 -5.42
N LEU A 70 -1.43 -15.58 -4.93
CA LEU A 70 -1.73 -15.80 -3.52
C LEU A 70 -0.60 -15.38 -2.58
N ARG A 71 0.65 -15.64 -2.97
CA ARG A 71 1.81 -15.23 -2.18
C ARG A 71 1.96 -13.71 -2.12
N LEU A 72 1.65 -13.00 -3.21
CA LEU A 72 1.61 -11.54 -3.20
C LEU A 72 0.48 -11.01 -2.32
N SER A 73 -0.74 -11.56 -2.40
CA SER A 73 -1.83 -11.19 -1.49
C SER A 73 -1.44 -11.41 -0.02
N ASN A 74 -0.87 -12.57 0.31
CA ASN A 74 -0.42 -12.88 1.66
C ASN A 74 0.72 -11.96 2.16
N LEU A 75 1.60 -11.50 1.27
CA LEU A 75 2.65 -10.53 1.63
C LEU A 75 2.03 -9.25 2.15
N VAL A 76 1.02 -8.75 1.42
CA VAL A 76 0.39 -7.50 1.78
C VAL A 76 -0.55 -7.70 2.97
N ASP A 77 -1.28 -8.81 3.07
CA ASP A 77 -2.26 -9.06 4.13
C ASP A 77 -1.67 -9.13 5.55
N ASP A 78 -0.35 -9.28 5.70
CA ASP A 78 0.33 -9.09 6.98
C ASP A 78 0.46 -7.59 7.32
N SER A 79 -0.66 -6.94 7.65
CA SER A 79 -0.75 -5.52 8.05
C SER A 79 -0.43 -5.32 9.53
N ALA A 80 0.35 -4.27 9.83
CA ALA A 80 0.61 -3.88 11.21
C ALA A 80 -0.64 -3.31 11.90
N PHE A 81 -1.47 -2.59 11.15
CA PHE A 81 -2.70 -2.00 11.68
C PHE A 81 -3.77 -3.05 11.98
N ASP A 82 -3.96 -4.05 11.13
CA ASP A 82 -4.88 -5.16 11.41
C ASP A 82 -4.48 -5.92 12.69
N ALA A 83 -3.17 -6.16 12.87
CA ALA A 83 -2.66 -6.81 14.07
C ALA A 83 -2.88 -5.96 15.34
N MET A 84 -2.69 -4.65 15.25
CA MET A 84 -2.93 -3.73 16.36
C MET A 84 -4.43 -3.64 16.71
N ASP A 85 -5.30 -3.55 15.71
CA ASP A 85 -6.75 -3.48 15.86
C ASP A 85 -7.30 -4.76 16.49
N SER A 86 -6.90 -5.92 15.96
CA SER A 86 -7.26 -7.24 16.49
C SER A 86 -6.81 -7.45 17.95
N SER A 87 -5.74 -6.78 18.37
CA SER A 87 -5.23 -6.85 19.75
C SER A 87 -5.81 -5.77 20.67
N GLY A 88 -6.64 -4.86 20.15
CA GLY A 88 -7.21 -3.73 20.90
C GLY A 88 -6.18 -2.67 21.28
N LYS A 89 -4.99 -2.67 20.66
CA LYS A 89 -3.93 -1.68 20.93
C LYS A 89 -4.20 -0.35 20.24
N LEU A 90 -4.89 -0.38 19.10
CA LEU A 90 -5.19 0.79 18.29
C LEU A 90 -6.35 0.47 17.35
N HIS A 91 -7.43 1.24 17.41
CA HIS A 91 -8.51 1.19 16.43
C HIS A 91 -8.20 2.17 15.30
N ILE A 92 -7.76 1.65 14.16
CA ILE A 92 -7.29 2.46 13.03
C ILE A 92 -8.37 3.36 12.42
N MET A 93 -9.64 2.95 12.45
CA MET A 93 -10.75 3.78 11.98
C MET A 93 -10.88 5.10 12.75
N ASP A 94 -10.56 5.11 14.06
CA ASP A 94 -10.56 6.33 14.87
C ASP A 94 -9.51 7.34 14.37
N TRP A 95 -8.47 6.88 13.67
CA TRP A 95 -7.44 7.73 13.08
C TRP A 95 -7.82 8.25 11.69
N TRP A 96 -8.64 7.52 10.95
CA TRP A 96 -9.17 7.98 9.67
C TRP A 96 -10.09 9.19 9.86
N ASP A 97 -10.84 9.23 10.95
CA ASP A 97 -11.67 10.37 11.34
C ASP A 97 -10.86 11.62 11.72
N ARG A 98 -9.53 11.50 11.89
CA ARG A 98 -8.61 12.58 12.27
C ARG A 98 -7.79 13.14 11.11
N LEU A 99 -8.04 12.66 9.89
CA LEU A 99 -7.36 13.17 8.70
C LEU A 99 -7.70 14.63 8.45
N ASP A 100 -6.70 15.39 7.96
CA ASP A 100 -6.89 16.79 7.55
C ASP A 100 -7.48 16.83 6.13
N THR A 101 -8.79 16.54 6.05
CA THR A 101 -9.53 16.49 4.76
C THR A 101 -9.82 17.87 4.18
N ASP A 102 -9.72 18.93 4.98
CA ASP A 102 -9.90 20.31 4.54
C ASP A 102 -8.70 20.78 3.71
N THR A 103 -7.50 20.28 4.02
CA THR A 103 -6.26 20.65 3.33
C THR A 103 -5.89 19.65 2.22
N VAL A 104 -6.00 18.35 2.48
CA VAL A 104 -5.60 17.29 1.56
C VAL A 104 -6.70 16.25 1.44
N GLN A 105 -7.28 16.12 0.25
CA GLN A 105 -8.30 15.10 0.00
C GLN A 105 -7.65 13.70 0.11
N PRO A 106 -8.08 12.83 1.05
CA PRO A 106 -7.50 11.50 1.19
C PRO A 106 -7.78 10.65 -0.05
N PHE A 107 -6.86 9.71 -0.30
CA PHE A 107 -7.08 8.60 -1.21
C PHE A 107 -7.65 7.42 -0.41
N PHE A 108 -8.64 6.75 -0.99
CA PHE A 108 -9.29 5.59 -0.41
C PHE A 108 -9.68 4.64 -1.52
N GLU A 109 -9.30 3.38 -1.40
CA GLU A 109 -9.74 2.31 -2.30
C GLU A 109 -10.21 1.09 -1.51
N SER A 110 -11.21 0.39 -2.05
CA SER A 110 -11.82 -0.78 -1.42
C SER A 110 -11.98 -1.93 -2.39
N VAL A 111 -11.42 -3.10 -2.03
CA VAL A 111 -11.57 -4.30 -2.84
C VAL A 111 -12.15 -5.43 -2.00
N ARG A 112 -13.08 -6.17 -2.60
CA ARG A 112 -13.74 -7.30 -1.96
C ARG A 112 -12.91 -8.56 -2.14
N LYS A 113 -12.62 -9.28 -1.04
CA LYS A 113 -11.85 -10.54 -1.00
C LYS A 113 -10.42 -10.45 -1.53
N ASP A 114 -9.90 -9.25 -1.71
CA ASP A 114 -8.52 -9.00 -2.16
C ASP A 114 -8.04 -7.67 -1.61
N ASN A 115 -6.85 -7.21 -2.01
CA ASN A 115 -6.23 -6.01 -1.52
C ASN A 115 -5.78 -5.02 -2.59
N PRO A 116 -6.13 -3.72 -2.48
CA PRO A 116 -5.72 -2.71 -3.45
C PRO A 116 -4.20 -2.59 -3.60
N VAL A 117 -3.44 -2.77 -2.51
CA VAL A 117 -1.97 -2.72 -2.58
C VAL A 117 -1.39 -3.97 -3.25
N ALA A 118 -2.07 -5.13 -3.21
CA ALA A 118 -1.63 -6.29 -3.99
C ALA A 118 -1.72 -5.99 -5.49
N ALA A 119 -2.81 -5.37 -5.93
CA ALA A 119 -2.99 -4.91 -7.31
C ALA A 119 -1.90 -3.89 -7.70
N LEU A 120 -1.67 -2.88 -6.85
CA LEU A 120 -0.60 -1.89 -7.06
C LEU A 120 0.77 -2.55 -7.18
N PHE A 121 1.13 -3.45 -6.26
CA PHE A 121 2.42 -4.12 -6.25
C PHE A 121 2.57 -5.04 -7.46
N HIS A 122 1.52 -5.73 -7.87
CA HIS A 122 1.49 -6.51 -9.11
C HIS A 122 1.74 -5.62 -10.33
N GLY A 123 1.13 -4.43 -10.37
CA GLY A 123 1.34 -3.42 -11.40
C GLY A 123 2.79 -2.93 -11.51
N LEU A 124 3.32 -2.46 -10.38
CA LEU A 124 4.65 -1.85 -10.29
C LEU A 124 5.79 -2.87 -10.41
N GLY A 125 5.57 -4.10 -9.94
CA GLY A 125 6.61 -5.08 -9.72
C GLY A 125 7.49 -4.76 -8.49
N PRO A 126 8.34 -5.71 -8.09
CA PRO A 126 9.07 -5.66 -6.82
C PRO A 126 10.09 -4.51 -6.74
N GLU A 127 10.84 -4.24 -7.82
CA GLU A 127 11.88 -3.21 -7.82
C GLU A 127 11.33 -1.81 -7.51
N ARG A 128 10.16 -1.50 -8.10
CA ARG A 128 9.52 -0.20 -7.93
C ARG A 128 8.68 -0.14 -6.64
N ALA A 129 8.03 -1.24 -6.27
CA ALA A 129 7.35 -1.34 -4.98
C ALA A 129 8.31 -1.18 -3.78
N ALA A 130 9.57 -1.62 -3.89
CA ALA A 130 10.59 -1.45 -2.86
C ALA A 130 10.93 0.03 -2.56
N LEU A 131 10.64 0.93 -3.51
CA LEU A 131 10.89 2.37 -3.36
C LEU A 131 9.78 3.06 -2.56
N LEU A 132 8.60 2.45 -2.44
CA LEU A 132 7.47 3.04 -1.74
C LEU A 132 7.78 3.13 -0.24
N PRO A 133 7.75 4.33 0.37
CA PRO A 133 8.08 4.47 1.78
C PRO A 133 7.08 3.77 2.69
N GLY A 134 7.57 3.08 3.72
CA GLY A 134 6.76 2.31 4.66
C GLY A 134 6.95 0.81 4.46
N TRP A 135 5.93 0.02 4.76
CA TRP A 135 5.92 -1.42 4.51
C TRP A 135 4.59 -1.85 3.91
N ALA A 136 4.63 -2.41 2.69
CA ALA A 136 3.46 -2.99 2.02
C ALA A 136 2.21 -2.09 1.95
N GLY A 137 2.35 -0.76 1.98
CA GLY A 137 1.25 0.20 1.97
C GLY A 137 0.91 0.82 3.33
N ASP A 138 1.53 0.34 4.43
CA ASP A 138 1.46 0.96 5.75
C ASP A 138 2.58 1.96 5.96
N ALA A 139 2.24 3.17 6.41
CA ALA A 139 3.20 4.21 6.75
C ALA A 139 2.63 5.23 7.73
N VAL A 140 3.48 5.75 8.62
CA VAL A 140 3.20 6.96 9.41
C VAL A 140 4.45 7.82 9.42
N PHE A 141 4.35 9.05 8.92
CA PHE A 141 5.49 9.97 8.84
C PHE A 141 5.15 11.36 9.36
N PRO A 142 6.02 12.00 10.16
CA PRO A 142 5.94 13.44 10.42
C PRO A 142 6.27 14.24 9.16
N ALA A 143 5.87 15.51 9.14
CA ALA A 143 5.95 16.37 7.95
C ALA A 143 7.35 16.54 7.34
N ASP A 144 8.38 16.50 8.19
CA ASP A 144 9.76 16.58 7.74
C ASP A 144 10.22 15.27 7.07
N GLU A 145 9.79 14.11 7.57
CA GLU A 145 9.98 12.81 6.91
C GLU A 145 9.17 12.69 5.61
N VAL A 146 7.93 13.22 5.55
CA VAL A 146 7.14 13.23 4.31
C VAL A 146 7.92 13.94 3.20
N ARG A 147 8.43 15.15 3.47
CA ARG A 147 9.25 15.89 2.49
C ARG A 147 10.55 15.16 2.13
N ARG A 148 11.21 14.52 3.10
CA ARG A 148 12.44 13.72 2.85
C ARG A 148 12.17 12.50 1.97
N ARG A 149 11.02 11.85 2.14
CA ARG A 149 10.66 10.59 1.48
C ARG A 149 9.88 10.78 0.18
N LEU A 150 9.34 11.96 -0.07
CA LEU A 150 8.60 12.26 -1.30
C LEU A 150 9.35 11.81 -2.57
N PRO A 151 10.66 12.06 -2.76
CA PRO A 151 11.36 11.60 -3.97
C PRO A 151 11.30 10.08 -4.18
N ALA A 152 11.28 9.29 -3.09
CA ALA A 152 11.16 7.83 -3.18
C ALA A 152 9.72 7.41 -3.52
N ALA A 153 8.71 8.08 -2.95
CA ALA A 153 7.31 7.87 -3.32
C ALA A 153 7.05 8.24 -4.79
N GLU A 154 7.64 9.34 -5.29
CA GLU A 154 7.57 9.71 -6.70
C GLU A 154 8.31 8.69 -7.58
N ALA A 155 9.50 8.24 -7.16
CA ALA A 155 10.22 7.20 -7.88
C ALA A 155 9.46 5.86 -7.92
N ALA A 156 8.61 5.58 -6.94
CA ALA A 156 7.71 4.42 -6.97
C ALA A 156 6.51 4.65 -7.89
N LEU A 157 5.77 5.75 -7.71
CA LEU A 157 4.42 5.90 -8.26
C LEU A 157 4.32 6.72 -9.55
N ALA A 158 5.29 7.61 -9.84
CA ALA A 158 5.25 8.50 -11.01
C ALA A 158 5.67 7.80 -12.31
N VAL A 159 5.04 6.66 -12.62
CA VAL A 159 5.24 5.91 -13.87
C VAL A 159 4.67 6.68 -15.06
N SER A 160 5.33 6.61 -16.21
CA SER A 160 4.89 7.33 -17.43
C SER A 160 5.14 6.52 -18.70
N GLY A 161 4.51 6.94 -19.81
CA GLY A 161 4.64 6.31 -21.12
C GLY A 161 4.34 4.81 -21.12
N ALA A 162 5.14 4.04 -21.86
CA ALA A 162 4.97 2.59 -21.98
C ALA A 162 5.11 1.83 -20.66
N GLU A 163 5.80 2.39 -19.67
CA GLU A 163 5.84 1.80 -18.32
C GLU A 163 4.49 1.93 -17.62
N ARG A 164 3.86 3.12 -17.69
CA ARG A 164 2.51 3.34 -17.12
C ARG A 164 1.49 2.43 -17.78
N GLU A 165 1.49 2.32 -19.11
CA GLU A 165 0.56 1.43 -19.84
C GLU A 165 0.67 -0.02 -19.37
N ARG A 166 1.90 -0.52 -19.16
CA ARG A 166 2.12 -1.88 -18.64
C ARG A 166 1.69 -2.02 -17.19
N ALA A 167 1.97 -1.02 -16.34
CA ALA A 167 1.56 -1.04 -14.94
C ALA A 167 0.03 -1.07 -14.81
N LEU A 168 -0.67 -0.21 -15.57
CA LEU A 168 -2.13 -0.19 -15.60
C LEU A 168 -2.73 -1.50 -16.10
N ALA A 169 -2.23 -2.03 -17.22
CA ALA A 169 -2.74 -3.30 -17.76
C ALA A 169 -2.58 -4.47 -16.76
N ARG A 170 -1.51 -4.45 -15.95
CA ARG A 170 -1.29 -5.42 -14.87
C ARG A 170 -2.27 -5.20 -13.71
N ILE A 171 -2.46 -3.95 -13.28
CA ILE A 171 -3.42 -3.63 -12.22
C ILE A 171 -4.83 -4.03 -12.64
N ASP A 172 -5.23 -3.78 -13.88
CA ASP A 172 -6.52 -4.20 -14.45
C ASP A 172 -6.68 -5.73 -14.54
N ASP A 173 -5.56 -6.46 -14.65
CA ASP A 173 -5.56 -7.93 -14.65
C ASP A 173 -5.76 -8.50 -13.23
N TRP A 174 -5.52 -7.69 -12.19
CA TRP A 174 -5.75 -8.07 -10.81
C TRP A 174 -7.25 -8.07 -10.48
N PRO A 175 -7.80 -9.13 -9.90
CA PRO A 175 -9.25 -9.20 -9.70
C PRO A 175 -9.74 -8.26 -8.60
N GLY A 176 -10.94 -7.75 -8.82
CA GLY A 176 -11.63 -6.92 -7.86
C GLY A 176 -11.25 -5.44 -7.95
N GLU A 177 -10.15 -5.11 -8.62
CA GLU A 177 -9.74 -3.74 -8.91
C GLU A 177 -10.47 -3.20 -10.13
N LYS A 178 -10.84 -1.91 -10.10
CA LYS A 178 -11.64 -1.28 -11.16
C LYS A 178 -11.12 0.10 -11.56
N GLU A 179 -10.20 0.68 -10.80
CA GLU A 179 -9.69 2.03 -11.05
C GLU A 179 -8.16 2.04 -10.98
N ALA A 180 -7.52 1.32 -11.91
CA ALA A 180 -6.06 1.19 -11.96
C ALA A 180 -5.31 2.53 -11.96
N GLU A 181 -5.87 3.56 -12.60
CA GLU A 181 -5.28 4.91 -12.59
C GLU A 181 -5.31 5.53 -11.19
N ALA A 182 -6.42 5.36 -10.47
CA ALA A 182 -6.58 5.90 -9.13
C ALA A 182 -5.56 5.31 -8.14
N LEU A 183 -5.19 4.04 -8.30
CA LEU A 183 -4.17 3.38 -7.46
C LEU A 183 -2.75 3.94 -7.64
N LEU A 184 -2.43 4.48 -8.81
CA LEU A 184 -1.14 5.11 -9.06
C LEU A 184 -1.18 6.60 -8.71
N ASP A 185 -2.18 7.30 -9.24
CA ASP A 185 -2.24 8.76 -9.22
C ASP A 185 -2.76 9.28 -7.88
N GLY A 186 -3.66 8.55 -7.24
CA GLY A 186 -4.29 8.92 -5.96
C GLY A 186 -3.30 9.01 -4.80
N PRO A 187 -2.58 7.93 -4.44
CA PRO A 187 -1.57 7.97 -3.38
C PRO A 187 -0.47 8.99 -3.68
N LEU A 188 0.00 9.09 -4.93
CA LEU A 188 1.03 10.03 -5.33
C LEU A 188 0.59 11.49 -5.14
N ARG A 189 -0.67 11.80 -5.48
CA ARG A 189 -1.27 13.12 -5.23
C ARG A 189 -1.24 13.44 -3.74
N VAL A 190 -1.70 12.52 -2.89
CA VAL A 190 -1.70 12.74 -1.43
C VAL A 190 -0.29 12.98 -0.91
N TRP A 191 0.70 12.21 -1.34
CA TRP A 191 2.10 12.43 -0.97
C TRP A 191 2.61 13.84 -1.32
N ARG A 192 2.31 14.32 -2.53
CA ARG A 192 2.71 15.66 -2.99
C ARG A 192 2.01 16.77 -2.22
N GLU A 193 0.69 16.70 -2.11
CA GLU A 193 -0.13 17.72 -1.42
C GLU A 193 0.22 17.77 0.08
N THR A 194 0.43 16.62 0.73
CA THR A 194 0.84 16.55 2.14
C THR A 194 2.22 17.17 2.36
N ALA A 195 3.18 16.91 1.46
CA ALA A 195 4.51 17.49 1.52
C ALA A 195 4.49 19.02 1.32
N GLU A 196 3.67 19.51 0.38
CA GLU A 196 3.48 20.93 0.10
C GLU A 196 2.83 21.66 1.29
N ALA A 197 1.80 21.04 1.89
CA ALA A 197 1.11 21.57 3.06
C ALA A 197 1.93 21.53 4.36
N GLY A 198 3.05 20.79 4.38
CA GLY A 198 3.85 20.61 5.59
C GLY A 198 3.14 19.79 6.67
N LEU A 199 2.29 18.85 6.26
CA LEU A 199 1.55 17.94 7.13
C LEU A 199 2.25 16.59 7.24
N GLY A 200 1.89 15.80 8.25
CA GLY A 200 2.30 14.41 8.33
C GLY A 200 1.39 13.50 7.49
N LEU A 201 1.77 12.23 7.33
CA LEU A 201 1.08 11.28 6.46
C LEU A 201 0.73 10.00 7.22
N LEU A 202 -0.48 9.49 6.98
CA LEU A 202 -0.93 8.14 7.33
C LEU A 202 -1.25 7.39 6.03
N ALA A 203 -0.63 6.23 5.86
CA ALA A 203 -1.08 5.21 4.94
C ALA A 203 -1.39 3.95 5.75
N SER A 204 -2.56 3.36 5.54
CA SER A 204 -2.96 2.17 6.29
C SER A 204 -3.83 1.26 5.46
N ARG A 205 -3.52 -0.04 5.53
CA ARG A 205 -4.28 -1.14 4.93
C ARG A 205 -4.94 -1.97 6.02
N ILE A 206 -6.23 -2.25 5.86
CA ILE A 206 -7.03 -2.97 6.87
C ILE A 206 -8.04 -3.92 6.22
N TRP A 207 -8.48 -4.94 6.95
CA TRP A 207 -9.58 -5.84 6.58
C TRP A 207 -10.83 -5.57 7.44
N HIS A 208 -12.01 -5.59 6.81
CA HIS A 208 -13.32 -5.37 7.45
C HIS A 208 -14.43 -6.28 6.87
#